data_AF-A0A7W1SKB5-F1
#
_entry.id   AF-A0A7W1SKB5-F1
#
_cell.length_a   1.000
_cell.length_b   1.000
_cell.length_c   1.000
_cell.angle_alpha   90.00
_cell.angle_beta   90.00
_cell.angle_gamma   90.00
#
_symmetry.space_group_name_H-M   'P 1'
#
loop_
_entity.id
_entity.type
_entity.pdbx_description
1 polymer ?
#
loop_
_entity_poly.entity_id
_entity_poly.type
_entity_poly.pdbx_seq_one_letter_code
_entity_poly.pdbx_strand_id
1 'polypeptide(L)'
;MIEMRQKWALLAGCGVAAVLMLPAAVQAQAPGSPEGPLWESYSRAAEVLRMGLEAHGGSAAIRELAGVSFRWDGQDFAPTQGRVPQLPWDTLASARAAMQDVRIDFARNRFIFDREFHFGGGYLNVFRIAGRGAEQLIMNPQPERGMAGPTFERDTLGIAARRTQAAAGANMPLVLLRSALARSSTLRHVGVVERNGAREEAISHTTVDGDLLTLYFDAATHRLVRREQMGVGSLGDEVDAFHFGDYAPRSGFLVPRLLEVTWNGNLASRYRLTAFAPSAEIPDSVFTVPAGYVTQAPARPPAVERIADGLAYVERLGGGYRMLVADVGEGLLVVDAPVSADVTRTAIRLIEEAFPGRPIRYVVITHHHADHIGGLAAFAALGATVLSAPGSEDYLRRMNAVPRTIGVVGARPPAPVVPRIETLTGRRTFGSGASAVEVIDVGPTSHAAAMLAVYVPSQQLLFQGDLLRINEHGGVVHAPAAASDLDGIIRRFRLDVRSIGAVHGINGTIDDLRAALERAAGR
;
A
#
# COMPACT_ATOMS: atom_id res chain seq x y z
N MET A 1 -51.72 -4.67 -61.60
CA MET A 1 -51.77 -4.35 -63.04
C MET A 1 -52.47 -3.03 -63.23
N ILE A 2 -51.78 -2.10 -63.88
CA ILE A 2 -52.29 -0.96 -64.65
C ILE A 2 -52.77 0.28 -63.87
N GLU A 3 -52.01 1.36 -64.14
CA GLU A 3 -52.19 2.78 -63.85
C GLU A 3 -53.46 3.39 -64.46
N MET A 4 -53.90 4.55 -63.93
CA MET A 4 -54.15 5.83 -64.63
C MET A 4 -55.08 6.71 -63.78
N ARG A 5 -54.64 7.87 -63.26
CA ARG A 5 -54.59 9.23 -63.85
C ARG A 5 -55.95 9.82 -64.30
N GLN A 6 -56.26 11.00 -63.71
CA GLN A 6 -56.95 12.22 -64.20
C GLN A 6 -58.06 12.67 -63.22
N LYS A 7 -58.00 13.79 -62.47
CA LYS A 7 -57.89 15.25 -62.70
C LYS A 7 -59.19 15.97 -63.18
N TRP A 8 -59.79 16.69 -62.22
CA TRP A 8 -60.60 17.94 -62.24
C TRP A 8 -62.12 17.93 -62.52
N ALA A 9 -62.88 18.46 -61.55
CA ALA A 9 -64.01 19.38 -61.78
C ALA A 9 -64.24 20.29 -60.55
N LEU A 10 -64.41 21.58 -60.81
CA LEU A 10 -64.71 22.68 -59.88
C LEU A 10 -66.13 22.60 -59.30
N LEU A 11 -66.34 23.19 -58.11
CA LEU A 11 -67.47 24.06 -57.71
C LEU A 11 -67.21 24.52 -56.25
N ALA A 12 -66.77 25.76 -56.05
CA ALA A 12 -67.60 26.94 -55.75
C ALA A 12 -68.22 26.95 -54.33
N GLY A 13 -67.52 27.60 -53.41
CA GLY A 13 -68.03 28.62 -52.49
C GLY A 13 -69.10 28.24 -51.45
N CYS A 14 -68.65 28.04 -50.20
CA CYS A 14 -69.35 28.54 -49.00
C CYS A 14 -68.30 28.88 -47.94
N GLY A 15 -68.27 30.14 -47.53
CA GLY A 15 -67.40 30.62 -46.47
C GLY A 15 -67.79 30.03 -45.11
N VAL A 16 -66.84 29.32 -44.51
CA VAL A 16 -66.83 29.06 -43.07
C VAL A 16 -65.61 29.80 -42.54
N ALA A 17 -65.84 30.76 -41.65
CA ALA A 17 -64.80 31.42 -40.88
C ALA A 17 -64.13 30.37 -39.99
N ALA A 18 -63.06 29.75 -40.49
CA ALA A 18 -62.16 28.97 -39.66
C ALA A 18 -61.36 29.98 -38.82
N VAL A 19 -61.74 30.11 -37.55
CA VAL A 19 -60.85 30.66 -36.52
C VAL A 19 -59.64 29.72 -36.51
N LEU A 20 -58.60 30.11 -37.24
CA LEU A 20 -57.26 29.56 -37.08
C LEU A 20 -56.81 29.94 -35.67
N MET A 21 -57.08 29.07 -34.70
CA MET A 21 -56.24 29.00 -33.51
C MET A 21 -54.85 28.60 -34.00
N LEU A 22 -54.02 29.60 -34.25
CA LEU A 22 -52.58 29.40 -34.30
C LEU A 22 -52.20 28.64 -33.02
N PRO A 23 -51.55 27.47 -33.08
CA PRO A 23 -50.94 26.93 -31.88
C PRO A 23 -50.01 28.02 -31.37
N ALA A 24 -50.18 28.40 -30.09
CA ALA A 24 -49.30 29.34 -29.43
C ALA A 24 -47.87 28.94 -29.80
N ALA A 25 -47.15 29.88 -30.42
CA ALA A 25 -45.76 29.67 -30.79
C ALA A 25 -45.05 29.23 -29.51
N VAL A 26 -44.68 27.94 -29.44
CA VAL A 26 -43.70 27.49 -28.47
C VAL A 26 -42.45 28.26 -28.87
N GLN A 27 -42.21 29.40 -28.22
CA GLN A 27 -40.92 30.05 -28.30
C GLN A 27 -39.93 28.97 -27.85
N ALA A 28 -39.09 28.52 -28.79
CA ALA A 28 -37.97 27.67 -28.46
C ALA A 28 -37.18 28.44 -27.40
N GLN A 29 -37.30 28.01 -26.14
CA GLN A 29 -36.49 28.56 -25.07
C GLN A 29 -35.05 28.29 -25.49
N ALA A 30 -34.26 29.35 -25.65
CA ALA A 30 -32.83 29.18 -25.78
C ALA A 30 -32.37 28.31 -24.59
N PRO A 31 -31.58 27.25 -24.83
CA PRO A 31 -31.12 26.41 -23.73
C PRO A 31 -30.40 27.31 -22.71
N GLY A 32 -30.85 27.28 -21.45
CA GLY A 32 -30.25 28.07 -20.38
C GLY A 32 -28.79 27.65 -20.17
N SER A 33 -27.96 28.60 -19.73
CA SER A 33 -26.61 28.29 -19.25
C SER A 33 -26.71 27.45 -17.97
N PRO A 34 -25.79 26.51 -17.72
CA PRO A 34 -25.72 25.85 -16.43
C PRO A 34 -25.38 26.89 -15.35
N GLU A 35 -26.04 26.81 -14.21
CA GLU A 35 -25.88 27.75 -13.09
C GLU A 35 -25.88 26.98 -11.75
N GLY A 36 -25.44 27.67 -10.69
CA GLY A 36 -25.45 27.16 -9.31
C GLY A 36 -24.11 26.57 -8.84
N PRO A 37 -24.02 26.18 -7.56
CA PRO A 37 -22.75 25.90 -6.88
C PRO A 37 -21.92 24.79 -7.53
N LEU A 38 -22.58 23.77 -8.10
CA LEU A 38 -21.90 22.68 -8.79
C LEU A 38 -21.21 23.16 -10.06
N TRP A 39 -21.90 23.99 -10.85
CA TRP A 39 -21.35 24.55 -12.08
C TRP A 39 -20.25 25.56 -11.78
N GLU A 40 -20.39 26.37 -10.74
CA GLU A 40 -19.35 27.30 -10.28
C GLU A 40 -18.08 26.56 -9.87
N SER A 41 -18.21 25.51 -9.05
CA SER A 41 -17.08 24.66 -8.63
C SER A 41 -16.39 23.99 -9.83
N TYR A 42 -17.16 23.41 -10.75
CA TYR A 42 -16.63 22.82 -11.98
C TYR A 42 -15.90 23.86 -12.85
N SER A 43 -16.53 25.01 -13.10
CA SER A 43 -15.99 26.05 -13.98
C SER A 43 -14.69 26.62 -13.43
N ARG A 44 -14.61 26.83 -12.10
CA ARG A 44 -13.38 27.25 -11.44
C ARG A 44 -12.29 26.19 -11.56
N ALA A 45 -12.61 24.91 -11.32
CA ALA A 45 -11.63 23.84 -11.44
C ALA A 45 -11.13 23.62 -12.87
N ALA A 46 -12.02 23.74 -13.86
CA ALA A 46 -11.66 23.66 -15.26
C ALA A 46 -10.67 24.77 -15.64
N GLU A 47 -10.86 25.99 -15.14
CA GLU A 47 -9.94 27.09 -15.35
C GLU A 47 -8.58 26.85 -14.68
N VAL A 48 -8.56 26.40 -13.42
CA VAL A 48 -7.31 26.06 -12.72
C VAL A 48 -6.55 24.95 -13.46
N LEU A 49 -7.24 23.89 -13.89
CA LEU A 49 -6.62 22.82 -14.69
C LEU A 49 -6.09 23.34 -16.02
N ARG A 50 -6.83 24.23 -16.71
CA ARG A 50 -6.38 24.84 -17.97
C ARG A 50 -5.07 25.60 -17.78
N MET A 51 -4.99 26.47 -16.77
CA MET A 51 -3.76 27.20 -16.44
C MET A 51 -2.62 26.25 -16.07
N GLY A 52 -2.93 25.20 -15.32
CA GLY A 52 -1.99 24.13 -15.00
C GLY A 52 -1.44 23.43 -16.24
N LEU A 53 -2.29 23.04 -17.19
CA LEU A 53 -1.87 22.40 -18.44
C LEU A 53 -0.92 23.31 -19.23
N GLU A 54 -1.25 24.60 -19.36
CA GLU A 54 -0.39 25.57 -20.05
C GLU A 54 0.97 25.71 -19.37
N ALA A 55 1.03 25.74 -18.03
CA ALA A 55 2.28 25.82 -17.29
C ALA A 55 3.21 24.60 -17.45
N HIS A 56 2.68 23.44 -17.88
CA HIS A 56 3.45 22.19 -17.98
C HIS A 56 3.75 21.74 -19.41
N GLY A 57 3.41 22.52 -20.43
CA GLY A 57 3.70 22.20 -21.84
C GLY A 57 2.51 22.31 -22.78
N GLY A 58 1.33 22.70 -22.27
CA GLY A 58 0.14 22.96 -23.08
C GLY A 58 -0.83 21.78 -23.13
N SER A 59 -2.13 22.10 -23.22
CA SER A 59 -3.22 21.12 -23.21
C SER A 59 -3.13 20.07 -24.34
N ALA A 60 -2.80 20.51 -25.55
CA ALA A 60 -2.68 19.62 -26.72
C ALA A 60 -1.55 18.59 -26.52
N ALA A 61 -0.34 19.05 -26.16
CA ALA A 61 0.81 18.19 -25.97
C ALA A 61 0.57 17.12 -24.88
N ILE A 62 -0.01 17.51 -23.75
CA ILE A 62 -0.31 16.59 -22.63
C ILE A 62 -1.41 15.58 -23.01
N ARG A 63 -2.44 16.02 -23.75
CA ARG A 63 -3.51 15.15 -24.27
C ARG A 63 -3.01 14.18 -25.33
N GLU A 64 -1.99 14.55 -26.09
CA GLU A 64 -1.46 13.75 -27.20
C GLU A 64 -0.23 12.92 -26.83
N LEU A 65 0.23 12.98 -25.57
CA LEU A 65 1.30 12.12 -25.06
C LEU A 65 1.05 10.65 -25.43
N ALA A 66 1.89 10.12 -26.32
CA ALA A 66 1.87 8.70 -26.71
C ALA A 66 2.42 7.81 -25.59
N GLY A 67 3.36 8.34 -24.80
CA GLY A 67 3.88 7.67 -23.61
C GLY A 67 4.73 8.59 -22.75
N VAL A 68 5.20 8.08 -21.63
CA VAL A 68 6.15 8.75 -20.73
C VAL A 68 7.03 7.72 -20.03
N SER A 69 8.30 8.02 -19.88
CA SER A 69 9.23 7.26 -19.03
C SER A 69 9.92 8.18 -18.05
N PHE A 70 10.09 7.74 -16.82
CA PHE A 70 10.79 8.50 -15.79
C PHE A 70 11.37 7.60 -14.71
N ARG A 71 12.47 8.07 -14.11
CA ARG A 71 13.15 7.39 -13.01
C ARG A 71 13.36 8.33 -11.83
N TRP A 72 12.95 7.86 -10.67
CA TRP A 72 13.15 8.47 -9.37
C TRP A 72 14.19 7.66 -8.60
N ASP A 73 15.30 8.29 -8.20
CA ASP A 73 16.29 7.70 -7.29
C ASP A 73 16.33 8.52 -6.00
N GLY A 74 16.38 7.86 -4.85
CA GLY A 74 16.27 8.57 -3.59
C GLY A 74 16.35 7.68 -2.36
N GLN A 75 15.64 8.11 -1.33
CA GLN A 75 15.66 7.48 -0.03
C GLN A 75 14.25 7.35 0.56
N ASP A 76 14.02 6.22 1.21
CA ASP A 76 12.85 5.97 2.06
C ASP A 76 13.25 6.09 3.54
N PHE A 77 12.36 6.71 4.31
CA PHE A 77 12.49 6.91 5.76
C PHE A 77 11.69 5.87 6.55
N ALA A 78 11.25 4.79 5.89
CA ALA A 78 10.59 3.63 6.48
C ALA A 78 9.55 3.97 7.57
N PRO A 79 8.51 4.78 7.27
CA PRO A 79 7.42 5.02 8.20
C PRO A 79 6.92 3.72 8.80
N THR A 80 6.83 3.65 10.13
CA THR A 80 6.33 2.48 10.88
C THR A 80 7.11 1.17 10.67
N GLN A 81 8.27 1.25 10.00
CA GLN A 81 9.20 0.17 9.66
C GLN A 81 10.65 0.57 10.02
N GLY A 82 10.78 1.62 10.84
CA GLY A 82 12.05 2.16 11.32
C GLY A 82 12.72 1.22 12.29
N ARG A 83 14.01 1.45 12.58
CA ARG A 83 14.76 0.54 13.46
C ARG A 83 14.41 0.72 14.95
N VAL A 84 14.08 1.93 15.37
CA VAL A 84 13.92 2.29 16.80
C VAL A 84 12.50 2.75 17.09
N PRO A 85 11.82 2.24 18.14
CA PRO A 85 10.42 2.60 18.43
C PRO A 85 10.24 4.04 18.91
N GLN A 86 11.31 4.69 19.38
CA GLN A 86 11.24 6.09 19.83
C GLN A 86 11.00 7.07 18.67
N LEU A 87 11.37 6.68 17.45
CA LEU A 87 11.13 7.46 16.25
C LEU A 87 10.10 6.71 15.39
N PRO A 88 9.00 7.35 14.97
CA PRO A 88 8.06 6.68 14.07
C PRO A 88 8.63 6.44 12.66
N TRP A 89 9.85 6.94 12.38
CA TRP A 89 10.52 7.01 11.08
C TRP A 89 12.03 6.88 11.26
N ASP A 90 12.71 6.39 10.24
CA ASP A 90 14.15 6.52 10.12
C ASP A 90 14.55 8.00 9.93
N THR A 91 15.73 8.37 10.43
CA THR A 91 16.32 9.70 10.21
C THR A 91 17.06 9.74 8.88
N LEU A 92 17.52 10.92 8.43
CA LEU A 92 18.44 11.01 7.28
C LEU A 92 19.66 10.09 7.42
N ALA A 93 20.14 9.85 8.64
CA ALA A 93 21.28 8.98 8.90
C ALA A 93 20.93 7.48 8.80
N SER A 94 19.65 7.12 8.88
CA SER A 94 19.17 5.73 8.75
C SER A 94 18.26 5.53 7.53
N ALA A 95 18.14 6.54 6.67
CA ALA A 95 17.36 6.48 5.45
C ALA A 95 17.94 5.45 4.48
N ARG A 96 17.06 4.75 3.77
CA ARG A 96 17.42 3.58 2.96
C ARG A 96 17.29 3.93 1.49
N ALA A 97 18.21 3.46 0.66
CA ALA A 97 18.13 3.69 -0.77
C ALA A 97 16.82 3.15 -1.34
N ALA A 98 16.21 3.89 -2.27
CA ALA A 98 15.00 3.48 -2.93
C ALA A 98 14.94 4.04 -4.36
N MET A 99 14.25 3.33 -5.23
CA MET A 99 14.16 3.63 -6.65
C MET A 99 12.79 3.27 -7.23
N GLN A 100 12.33 4.08 -8.17
CA GLN A 100 11.13 3.83 -8.99
C GLN A 100 11.46 4.15 -10.46
N ASP A 101 11.31 3.19 -11.38
CA ASP A 101 11.39 3.39 -12.84
C ASP A 101 10.02 3.04 -13.43
N VAL A 102 9.40 4.02 -14.05
CA VAL A 102 8.04 3.90 -14.59
C VAL A 102 8.05 4.25 -16.06
N ARG A 103 7.40 3.40 -16.86
CA ARG A 103 7.21 3.61 -18.30
C ARG A 103 5.77 3.34 -18.63
N ILE A 104 5.10 4.25 -19.30
CA ILE A 104 3.69 4.13 -19.68
C ILE A 104 3.58 4.45 -21.17
N ASP A 105 3.18 3.48 -21.98
CA ASP A 105 2.76 3.67 -23.38
C ASP A 105 1.24 3.75 -23.40
N PHE A 106 0.72 4.98 -23.47
CA PHE A 106 -0.72 5.25 -23.48
C PHE A 106 -1.38 4.74 -24.76
N ALA A 107 -0.69 4.81 -25.90
CA ALA A 107 -1.23 4.43 -27.20
C ALA A 107 -1.49 2.92 -27.28
N ARG A 108 -0.61 2.10 -26.71
CA ARG A 108 -0.73 0.64 -26.70
C ARG A 108 -1.30 0.06 -25.40
N ASN A 109 -1.66 0.92 -24.45
CA ASN A 109 -2.09 0.56 -23.09
C ASN A 109 -1.12 -0.42 -22.42
N ARG A 110 0.15 -0.02 -22.34
CA ARG A 110 1.24 -0.81 -21.73
C ARG A 110 1.91 0.00 -20.63
N PHE A 111 2.42 -0.68 -19.61
CA PHE A 111 3.29 -0.04 -18.63
C PHE A 111 4.32 -1.01 -18.04
N ILE A 112 5.39 -0.44 -17.51
CA ILE A 112 6.33 -1.07 -16.60
C ILE A 112 6.41 -0.20 -15.35
N PHE A 113 6.39 -0.83 -14.19
CA PHE A 113 6.73 -0.23 -12.93
C PHE A 113 7.75 -1.11 -12.21
N ASP A 114 9.00 -0.66 -12.20
CA ASP A 114 10.08 -1.28 -11.45
C ASP A 114 10.29 -0.50 -10.14
N ARG A 115 10.45 -1.24 -9.04
CA ARG A 115 10.71 -0.66 -7.72
C ARG A 115 11.77 -1.44 -6.99
N GLU A 116 12.63 -0.72 -6.29
CA GLU A 116 13.65 -1.27 -5.39
C GLU A 116 13.66 -0.47 -4.09
N PHE A 117 13.62 -1.15 -2.93
CA PHE A 117 13.67 -0.52 -1.61
C PHE A 117 14.05 -1.54 -0.53
N HIS A 118 14.55 -1.06 0.61
CA HIS A 118 15.11 -1.92 1.66
C HIS A 118 14.30 -1.90 2.97
N PHE A 119 14.32 -3.03 3.69
CA PHE A 119 13.86 -3.13 5.07
C PHE A 119 15.04 -3.28 6.05
N GLY A 120 14.78 -3.11 7.35
CA GLY A 120 15.76 -3.37 8.40
C GLY A 120 16.25 -4.82 8.34
N GLY A 121 17.48 -5.12 8.77
CA GLY A 121 18.02 -6.47 8.69
C GLY A 121 18.67 -6.85 7.36
N GLY A 122 18.71 -5.90 6.41
CA GLY A 122 19.37 -6.09 5.11
C GLY A 122 18.46 -6.73 4.04
N TYR A 123 17.16 -6.84 4.30
CA TYR A 123 16.21 -7.28 3.29
C TYR A 123 16.09 -6.27 2.16
N LEU A 124 16.05 -6.78 0.93
CA LEU A 124 15.87 -6.01 -0.30
C LEU A 124 14.60 -6.47 -1.01
N ASN A 125 13.69 -5.55 -1.26
CA ASN A 125 12.54 -5.81 -2.10
C ASN A 125 12.77 -5.22 -3.49
N VAL A 126 12.70 -6.09 -4.50
CA VAL A 126 12.80 -5.73 -5.92
C VAL A 126 11.61 -6.34 -6.62
N PHE A 127 10.85 -5.54 -7.34
CA PHE A 127 9.77 -6.05 -8.18
C PHE A 127 9.64 -5.26 -9.48
N ARG A 128 9.09 -5.94 -10.47
CA ARG A 128 8.61 -5.42 -11.74
C ARG A 128 7.13 -5.75 -11.86
N ILE A 129 6.33 -4.75 -12.20
CA ILE A 129 4.97 -4.94 -12.69
C ILE A 129 4.91 -4.50 -14.15
N ALA A 130 4.68 -5.45 -15.06
CA ALA A 130 4.54 -5.20 -16.49
C ALA A 130 3.09 -5.45 -16.91
N GLY A 131 2.37 -4.41 -17.34
CA GLY A 131 0.99 -4.50 -17.77
C GLY A 131 0.78 -4.25 -19.26
N ARG A 132 -0.15 -4.99 -19.86
CA ARG A 132 -0.60 -4.81 -21.25
C ARG A 132 -2.09 -5.09 -21.36
N GLY A 133 -2.87 -4.08 -21.70
CA GLY A 133 -4.32 -4.21 -21.79
C GLY A 133 -4.93 -4.47 -20.41
N ALA A 134 -5.58 -5.63 -20.25
CA ALA A 134 -6.15 -6.10 -18.98
C ALA A 134 -5.20 -7.01 -18.19
N GLU A 135 -4.05 -7.36 -18.76
CA GLU A 135 -3.11 -8.25 -18.09
C GLU A 135 -2.05 -7.46 -17.35
N GLN A 136 -1.62 -7.96 -16.19
CA GLN A 136 -0.36 -7.56 -15.57
C GLN A 136 0.42 -8.79 -15.09
N LEU A 137 1.74 -8.69 -15.22
CA LEU A 137 2.72 -9.66 -14.75
C LEU A 137 3.56 -9.01 -13.66
N ILE A 138 3.53 -9.56 -12.47
CA ILE A 138 4.33 -9.14 -11.32
C ILE A 138 5.43 -10.17 -11.13
N MET A 139 6.69 -9.74 -11.01
CA MET A 139 7.79 -10.65 -10.71
C MET A 139 8.93 -9.92 -10.00
N ASN A 140 9.82 -10.64 -9.35
CA ASN A 140 11.10 -10.09 -8.93
C ASN A 140 12.12 -10.22 -10.07
N PRO A 141 12.63 -9.12 -10.66
CA PRO A 141 13.60 -9.19 -11.76
C PRO A 141 15.03 -9.56 -11.31
N GLN A 142 15.29 -9.65 -9.99
CA GLN A 142 16.57 -10.00 -9.38
C GLN A 142 16.37 -11.11 -8.31
N PRO A 143 16.02 -12.34 -8.71
CA PRO A 143 15.67 -13.44 -7.80
C PRO A 143 16.80 -13.85 -6.85
N GLU A 144 18.04 -13.51 -7.17
CA GLU A 144 19.24 -13.78 -6.39
C GLU A 144 19.49 -12.79 -5.24
N ARG A 145 18.75 -11.69 -5.14
CA ARG A 145 18.88 -10.71 -4.03
C ARG A 145 17.54 -10.23 -3.48
N GLY A 146 16.51 -10.15 -4.33
CA GLY A 146 15.19 -9.69 -3.94
C GLY A 146 14.41 -10.74 -3.14
N MET A 147 13.56 -10.26 -2.22
CA MET A 147 12.81 -11.10 -1.28
C MET A 147 11.92 -12.15 -1.95
N ALA A 148 11.29 -11.88 -3.08
CA ALA A 148 10.30 -12.80 -3.66
C ALA A 148 10.90 -13.99 -4.44
N GLY A 149 12.23 -14.12 -4.53
CA GLY A 149 12.86 -15.21 -5.28
C GLY A 149 12.44 -15.25 -6.77
N PRO A 150 12.56 -16.40 -7.46
CA PRO A 150 12.16 -16.55 -8.87
C PRO A 150 10.65 -16.83 -9.00
N THR A 151 9.81 -15.93 -8.48
CA THR A 151 8.36 -16.05 -8.60
C THR A 151 7.72 -15.00 -9.48
N PHE A 152 6.56 -15.35 -10.01
CA PHE A 152 5.69 -14.41 -10.69
C PHE A 152 4.21 -14.60 -10.32
N GLU A 153 3.45 -13.52 -10.44
CA GLU A 153 1.99 -13.51 -10.40
C GLU A 153 1.47 -12.92 -11.73
N ARG A 154 0.40 -13.51 -12.27
CA ARG A 154 -0.26 -12.99 -13.47
C ARG A 154 -1.73 -12.75 -13.17
N ASP A 155 -2.16 -11.50 -13.32
CA ASP A 155 -3.57 -11.11 -13.26
C ASP A 155 -4.06 -10.84 -14.69
N THR A 156 -5.20 -11.43 -15.06
CA THR A 156 -5.85 -11.27 -16.37
C THR A 156 -7.25 -10.63 -16.29
N LEU A 157 -7.72 -10.23 -15.10
CA LEU A 157 -9.04 -9.66 -14.85
C LEU A 157 -9.12 -8.15 -15.14
N GLY A 158 -7.99 -7.47 -15.36
CA GLY A 158 -7.93 -6.08 -15.81
C GLY A 158 -8.11 -5.01 -14.74
N ILE A 159 -8.64 -5.37 -13.57
CA ILE A 159 -8.84 -4.39 -12.48
C ILE A 159 -7.47 -3.96 -11.92
N ALA A 160 -6.60 -4.91 -11.56
CA ALA A 160 -5.32 -4.58 -10.96
C ALA A 160 -4.38 -3.88 -11.94
N ALA A 161 -4.36 -4.28 -13.22
CA ALA A 161 -3.53 -3.63 -14.24
C ALA A 161 -3.84 -2.13 -14.38
N ARG A 162 -5.13 -1.76 -14.42
CA ARG A 162 -5.55 -0.35 -14.49
C ARG A 162 -5.17 0.43 -13.23
N ARG A 163 -5.39 -0.17 -12.05
CA ARG A 163 -5.04 0.40 -10.74
C ARG A 163 -3.55 0.69 -10.65
N THR A 164 -2.74 -0.31 -10.96
CA THR A 164 -1.29 -0.20 -10.87
C THR A 164 -0.75 0.85 -11.82
N GLN A 165 -1.22 0.89 -13.07
CA GLN A 165 -0.79 1.92 -14.02
C GLN A 165 -1.08 3.34 -13.51
N ALA A 166 -2.29 3.55 -12.98
CA ALA A 166 -2.68 4.84 -12.41
C ALA A 166 -1.83 5.21 -11.20
N ALA A 167 -1.64 4.28 -10.25
CA ALA A 167 -0.83 4.49 -9.05
C ALA A 167 0.66 4.75 -9.38
N ALA A 168 1.25 3.96 -10.28
CA ALA A 168 2.64 4.12 -10.71
C ALA A 168 2.87 5.47 -11.41
N GLY A 169 1.88 5.96 -12.17
CA GLY A 169 1.93 7.27 -12.82
C GLY A 169 1.62 8.45 -11.90
N ALA A 170 0.97 8.24 -10.75
CA ALA A 170 0.50 9.30 -9.84
C ALA A 170 1.62 9.98 -9.01
N ASN A 171 2.88 9.79 -9.41
CA ASN A 171 4.07 10.49 -8.93
C ASN A 171 4.71 11.37 -10.03
N MET A 172 4.04 11.53 -11.19
CA MET A 172 4.50 12.36 -12.31
C MET A 172 3.40 13.36 -12.72
N PRO A 173 3.65 14.68 -12.58
CA PRO A 173 2.67 15.73 -12.91
C PRO A 173 2.02 15.61 -14.30
N LEU A 174 2.79 15.25 -15.34
CA LEU A 174 2.23 15.10 -16.68
C LEU A 174 1.16 14.00 -16.77
N VAL A 175 1.33 12.90 -16.02
CA VAL A 175 0.35 11.81 -15.96
C VAL A 175 -0.89 12.23 -15.17
N LEU A 176 -0.70 12.95 -14.07
CA LEU A 176 -1.78 13.50 -13.25
C LEU A 176 -2.65 14.48 -14.05
N LEU A 177 -2.03 15.43 -14.75
CA LEU A 177 -2.72 16.41 -15.59
C LEU A 177 -3.47 15.75 -16.74
N ARG A 178 -2.86 14.74 -17.39
CA ARG A 178 -3.52 13.93 -18.42
C ARG A 178 -4.73 13.20 -17.85
N SER A 179 -4.62 12.62 -16.65
CA SER A 179 -5.74 11.94 -15.98
C SER A 179 -6.88 12.89 -15.64
N ALA A 180 -6.57 14.08 -15.10
CA ALA A 180 -7.56 15.11 -14.81
C ALA A 180 -8.29 15.57 -16.09
N LEU A 181 -7.56 15.73 -17.20
CA LEU A 181 -8.14 16.09 -18.50
C LEU A 181 -9.08 15.00 -19.04
N ALA A 182 -8.70 13.73 -18.92
CA ALA A 182 -9.52 12.60 -19.33
C ALA A 182 -10.80 12.44 -18.48
N ARG A 183 -10.83 13.04 -17.28
CA ARG A 183 -11.95 12.99 -16.32
C ARG A 183 -12.54 14.36 -16.02
N SER A 184 -12.46 15.27 -16.99
CA SER A 184 -12.81 16.68 -16.81
C SER A 184 -14.20 16.88 -16.22
N SER A 185 -15.20 16.09 -16.63
CA SER A 185 -16.58 16.17 -16.09
C SER A 185 -16.70 15.98 -14.57
N THR A 186 -15.71 15.35 -13.94
CA THR A 186 -15.67 15.11 -12.48
C THR A 186 -14.92 16.18 -11.70
N LEU A 187 -14.35 17.20 -12.37
CA LEU A 187 -13.57 18.25 -11.72
C LEU A 187 -14.40 19.06 -10.72
N ARG A 188 -13.87 19.24 -9.52
CA ARG A 188 -14.44 20.13 -8.49
C ARG A 188 -13.36 21.02 -7.94
N HIS A 189 -13.67 22.30 -7.78
CA HIS A 189 -12.83 23.21 -7.02
C HIS A 189 -13.07 22.92 -5.55
N VAL A 190 -11.98 22.63 -4.83
CA VAL A 190 -12.02 22.26 -3.42
C VAL A 190 -11.83 23.50 -2.55
N GLY A 191 -10.95 24.41 -2.97
CA GLY A 191 -10.69 25.64 -2.23
C GLY A 191 -9.31 26.23 -2.52
N VAL A 192 -8.94 27.19 -1.68
CA VAL A 192 -7.63 27.84 -1.68
C VAL A 192 -6.95 27.53 -0.36
N VAL A 193 -5.67 27.17 -0.40
CA VAL A 193 -4.85 26.87 0.77
C VAL A 193 -3.64 27.79 0.78
N GLU A 194 -3.34 28.39 1.93
CA GLU A 194 -2.08 29.11 2.15
C GLU A 194 -1.09 28.16 2.83
N ARG A 195 0.07 27.92 2.21
CA ARG A 195 1.10 27.01 2.73
C ARG A 195 2.49 27.57 2.45
N ASN A 196 3.32 27.67 3.49
CA ASN A 196 4.70 28.16 3.39
C ASN A 196 4.83 29.53 2.68
N GLY A 197 3.83 30.41 2.83
CA GLY A 197 3.78 31.71 2.17
C GLY A 197 3.39 31.67 0.68
N ALA A 198 3.03 30.50 0.15
CA ALA A 198 2.47 30.35 -1.19
C ALA A 198 0.97 30.07 -1.11
N ARG A 199 0.22 30.66 -2.04
CA ARG A 199 -1.20 30.41 -2.23
C ARG A 199 -1.37 29.27 -3.23
N GLU A 200 -2.14 28.25 -2.88
CA GLU A 200 -2.41 27.08 -3.71
C GLU A 200 -3.91 26.94 -4.01
N GLU A 201 -4.26 26.74 -5.28
CA GLU A 201 -5.62 26.42 -5.73
C GLU A 201 -5.79 24.90 -5.79
N ALA A 202 -6.76 24.36 -5.07
CA ALA A 202 -7.02 22.94 -4.96
C ALA A 202 -8.20 22.52 -5.84
N ILE A 203 -8.00 21.50 -6.68
CA ILE A 203 -9.04 20.85 -7.47
C ILE A 203 -9.03 19.36 -7.21
N SER A 204 -10.19 18.71 -7.26
CA SER A 204 -10.30 17.25 -7.20
C SER A 204 -10.93 16.69 -8.47
N HIS A 205 -10.57 15.46 -8.79
CA HIS A 205 -11.24 14.66 -9.80
C HIS A 205 -11.24 13.19 -9.34
N THR A 206 -12.09 12.37 -9.95
CA THR A 206 -12.12 10.93 -9.65
C THR A 206 -10.90 10.22 -10.24
N THR A 207 -10.44 9.11 -9.66
CA THR A 207 -9.42 8.22 -10.25
C THR A 207 -10.08 7.18 -11.16
N VAL A 208 -9.29 6.24 -11.68
CA VAL A 208 -9.82 5.07 -12.40
C VAL A 208 -10.70 4.15 -11.56
N ASP A 209 -10.57 4.24 -10.24
CA ASP A 209 -11.29 3.40 -9.28
C ASP A 209 -12.45 4.14 -8.59
N GLY A 210 -12.65 5.42 -8.93
CA GLY A 210 -13.71 6.24 -8.34
C GLY A 210 -13.30 6.98 -7.07
N ASP A 211 -12.09 6.76 -6.55
CA ASP A 211 -11.53 7.55 -5.44
C ASP A 211 -11.34 9.01 -5.86
N LEU A 212 -11.30 9.93 -4.89
CA LEU A 212 -10.96 11.31 -5.16
C LEU A 212 -9.45 11.54 -5.04
N LEU A 213 -8.89 12.17 -6.07
CA LEU A 213 -7.52 12.67 -6.07
C LEU A 213 -7.57 14.19 -6.09
N THR A 214 -6.88 14.84 -5.14
CA THR A 214 -6.81 16.31 -5.07
C THR A 214 -5.45 16.77 -5.59
N LEU A 215 -5.46 17.73 -6.51
CA LEU A 215 -4.30 18.37 -7.10
C LEU A 215 -4.23 19.83 -6.62
N TYR A 216 -3.05 20.29 -6.27
CA TYR A 216 -2.79 21.64 -5.77
C TYR A 216 -1.87 22.39 -6.71
N PHE A 217 -2.32 23.56 -7.14
CA PHE A 217 -1.61 24.41 -8.09
C PHE A 217 -1.16 25.68 -7.41
N ASP A 218 0.13 26.02 -7.51
CA ASP A 218 0.62 27.32 -7.05
C ASP A 218 -0.09 28.44 -7.83
N ALA A 219 -0.70 29.40 -7.13
CA ALA A 219 -1.58 30.39 -7.73
C ALA A 219 -0.84 31.42 -8.59
N ALA A 220 0.47 31.61 -8.38
CA ALA A 220 1.28 32.56 -9.11
C ALA A 220 1.91 31.96 -10.38
N THR A 221 2.33 30.70 -10.31
CA THR A 221 3.06 30.00 -11.38
C THR A 221 2.21 28.96 -12.10
N HIS A 222 1.06 28.61 -11.55
CA HIS A 222 0.16 27.55 -12.02
C HIS A 222 0.81 26.16 -12.09
N ARG A 223 1.92 25.96 -11.37
CA ARG A 223 2.62 24.67 -11.31
C ARG A 223 1.86 23.72 -10.39
N LEU A 224 1.81 22.44 -10.75
CA LEU A 224 1.23 21.39 -9.92
C LEU A 224 2.23 21.07 -8.82
N VAL A 225 2.04 21.63 -7.63
CA VAL A 225 3.03 21.52 -6.55
C VAL A 225 2.78 20.35 -5.63
N ARG A 226 1.55 19.83 -5.61
CA ARG A 226 1.19 18.74 -4.70
C ARG A 226 -0.01 17.94 -5.20
N ARG A 227 -0.06 16.66 -4.87
CA ARG A 227 -1.29 15.86 -4.90
C ARG A 227 -1.54 15.20 -3.57
N GLU A 228 -2.81 14.95 -3.24
CA GLU A 228 -3.22 14.26 -2.02
C GLU A 228 -4.28 13.20 -2.31
N GLN A 229 -4.20 12.11 -1.56
CA GLN A 229 -5.23 11.10 -1.46
C GLN A 229 -5.41 10.71 0.01
N MET A 230 -6.65 10.39 0.37
CA MET A 230 -7.03 9.99 1.73
C MET A 230 -7.39 8.51 1.75
N GLY A 231 -7.02 7.81 2.82
CA GLY A 231 -7.32 6.40 3.00
C GLY A 231 -7.07 5.92 4.43
N VAL A 232 -7.10 4.60 4.62
CA VAL A 232 -6.71 3.97 5.89
C VAL A 232 -5.39 3.26 5.67
N GLY A 233 -4.37 3.67 6.41
CA GLY A 233 -3.02 3.13 6.34
C GLY A 233 -2.51 2.63 7.69
N SER A 234 -1.19 2.45 7.77
CA SER A 234 -0.51 2.01 9.00
C SER A 234 -0.68 2.99 10.15
N LEU A 235 -0.85 4.28 9.84
CA LEU A 235 -1.09 5.37 10.78
C LEU A 235 -2.58 5.57 11.12
N GLY A 236 -3.45 4.66 10.69
CA GLY A 236 -4.90 4.79 10.84
C GLY A 236 -5.49 5.64 9.71
N ASP A 237 -6.26 6.68 10.04
CA ASP A 237 -6.70 7.66 9.05
C ASP A 237 -5.49 8.39 8.48
N GLU A 238 -5.30 8.28 7.17
CA GLU A 238 -4.07 8.67 6.50
C GLU A 238 -4.34 9.59 5.30
N VAL A 239 -3.53 10.65 5.19
CA VAL A 239 -3.42 11.49 3.99
C VAL A 239 -2.02 11.35 3.43
N ASP A 240 -1.96 10.81 2.22
CA ASP A 240 -0.74 10.68 1.44
C ASP A 240 -0.59 11.88 0.53
N ALA A 241 0.45 12.68 0.78
CA ALA A 241 0.77 13.84 -0.04
C ALA A 241 2.08 13.65 -0.80
N PHE A 242 2.06 13.97 -2.10
CA PHE A 242 3.22 13.92 -2.97
C PHE A 242 3.50 15.36 -3.40
N HIS A 243 4.66 15.88 -3.03
CA HIS A 243 5.10 17.25 -3.22
C HIS A 243 6.09 17.30 -4.38
N PHE A 244 5.79 18.09 -5.39
CA PHE A 244 6.56 18.23 -6.61
C PHE A 244 7.33 19.55 -6.59
N GLY A 245 8.65 19.46 -6.59
CA GLY A 245 9.53 20.61 -6.43
C GLY A 245 10.60 20.70 -7.52
N ASP A 246 11.29 21.84 -7.49
CA ASP A 246 12.51 22.06 -8.27
C ASP A 246 12.32 21.86 -9.79
N TYR A 247 11.24 22.42 -10.32
CA TYR A 247 10.84 22.28 -11.72
C TYR A 247 11.88 22.76 -12.72
N ALA A 248 12.05 22.01 -13.82
CA ALA A 248 12.91 22.37 -14.93
C ALA A 248 12.28 21.95 -16.29
N PRO A 249 12.54 22.69 -17.38
CA PRO A 249 12.11 22.29 -18.70
C PRO A 249 12.88 21.04 -19.19
N ARG A 250 12.17 20.05 -19.70
CA ARG A 250 12.71 18.83 -20.32
C ARG A 250 11.82 18.39 -21.49
N SER A 251 12.42 18.28 -22.67
CA SER A 251 11.75 17.75 -23.87
C SER A 251 10.39 18.41 -24.18
N GLY A 252 10.28 19.73 -24.00
CA GLY A 252 9.06 20.50 -24.25
C GLY A 252 8.07 20.57 -23.08
N PHE A 253 8.35 19.90 -21.95
CA PHE A 253 7.49 19.89 -20.76
C PHE A 253 8.19 20.51 -19.56
N LEU A 254 7.41 21.04 -18.62
CA LEU A 254 7.93 21.43 -17.31
C LEU A 254 7.77 20.25 -16.35
N VAL A 255 8.88 19.70 -15.85
CA VAL A 255 8.87 18.50 -15.00
C VAL A 255 9.56 18.75 -13.66
N PRO A 256 9.09 18.15 -12.55
CA PRO A 256 9.72 18.31 -11.26
C PRO A 256 11.05 17.55 -11.20
N ARG A 257 12.04 18.08 -10.49
CA ARG A 257 13.31 17.36 -10.21
C ARG A 257 13.35 16.77 -8.81
N LEU A 258 12.43 17.18 -7.94
CA LEU A 258 12.28 16.71 -6.57
C LEU A 258 10.88 16.16 -6.37
N LEU A 259 10.80 14.98 -5.76
CA LEU A 259 9.58 14.40 -5.26
C LEU A 259 9.75 14.10 -3.78
N GLU A 260 8.90 14.67 -2.94
CA GLU A 260 8.81 14.33 -1.51
C GLU A 260 7.45 13.70 -1.24
N VAL A 261 7.43 12.59 -0.53
CA VAL A 261 6.20 11.91 -0.13
C VAL A 261 6.04 12.06 1.37
N THR A 262 4.85 12.42 1.82
CA THR A 262 4.53 12.51 3.24
C THR A 262 3.28 11.73 3.59
N TRP A 263 3.29 11.00 4.71
CA TRP A 263 2.07 10.43 5.30
C TRP A 263 1.70 11.21 6.55
N ASN A 264 0.47 11.75 6.59
CA ASN A 264 0.00 12.63 7.66
C ASN A 264 0.98 13.81 7.94
N GLY A 265 1.57 14.35 6.88
CA GLY A 265 2.50 15.50 6.93
C GLY A 265 3.95 15.15 7.30
N ASN A 266 4.27 13.91 7.65
CA ASN A 266 5.63 13.46 7.98
C ASN A 266 6.33 12.89 6.75
N LEU A 267 7.62 13.19 6.57
CA LEU A 267 8.41 12.77 5.40
C LEU A 267 8.63 11.26 5.35
N ALA A 268 8.00 10.60 4.37
CA ALA A 268 8.09 9.16 4.10
C ALA A 268 9.20 8.81 3.12
N SER A 269 9.36 9.62 2.08
CA SER A 269 10.36 9.40 1.04
C SER A 269 10.79 10.70 0.39
N ARG A 270 12.00 10.71 -0.16
CA ARG A 270 12.55 11.82 -0.94
C ARG A 270 13.30 11.29 -2.15
N TYR A 271 12.92 11.73 -3.33
CA TYR A 271 13.50 11.29 -4.59
C TYR A 271 13.94 12.45 -5.48
N ARG A 272 14.91 12.17 -6.34
CA ARG A 272 15.36 13.04 -7.43
C ARG A 272 15.05 12.40 -8.77
N LEU A 273 14.63 13.23 -9.72
CA LEU A 273 14.41 12.80 -11.10
C LEU A 273 15.77 12.60 -11.78
N THR A 274 16.09 11.37 -12.17
CA THR A 274 17.37 11.02 -12.82
C THR A 274 17.22 10.74 -14.30
N ALA A 275 16.04 10.31 -14.74
CA ALA A 275 15.71 10.14 -16.14
C ALA A 275 14.27 10.58 -16.43
N PHE A 276 14.05 11.14 -17.62
CA PHE A 276 12.72 11.48 -18.13
C PHE A 276 12.72 11.52 -19.67
N ALA A 277 11.68 10.95 -20.27
CA ALA A 277 11.35 11.16 -21.67
C ALA A 277 9.82 11.20 -21.86
N PRO A 278 9.28 12.05 -22.76
CA PRO A 278 7.87 12.09 -23.12
C PRO A 278 7.51 10.99 -24.15
N SER A 279 8.12 9.82 -23.96
CA SER A 279 7.90 8.62 -24.73
C SER A 279 8.22 7.41 -23.85
N ALA A 280 7.64 6.27 -24.19
CA ALA A 280 7.89 5.02 -23.50
C ALA A 280 8.13 3.92 -24.54
N GLU A 281 9.32 3.33 -24.51
CA GLU A 281 9.63 2.11 -25.25
C GLU A 281 9.53 0.92 -24.30
N ILE A 282 8.57 0.04 -24.58
CA ILE A 282 8.27 -1.13 -23.76
C ILE A 282 8.33 -2.37 -24.67
N PRO A 283 9.44 -3.13 -24.66
CA PRO A 283 9.62 -4.29 -25.53
C PRO A 283 8.71 -5.45 -25.09
N ASP A 284 8.26 -6.27 -26.04
CA ASP A 284 7.33 -7.38 -25.73
C ASP A 284 7.91 -8.42 -24.76
N SER A 285 9.23 -8.51 -24.67
CA SER A 285 9.94 -9.43 -23.76
C SER A 285 9.58 -9.20 -22.28
N VAL A 286 9.21 -7.97 -21.88
CA VAL A 286 8.88 -7.69 -20.47
C VAL A 286 7.56 -8.31 -20.00
N PHE A 287 6.72 -8.78 -20.93
CA PHE A 287 5.46 -9.46 -20.62
C PHE A 287 5.59 -10.99 -20.59
N THR A 288 6.78 -11.49 -20.89
CA THR A 288 7.10 -12.92 -20.87
C THR A 288 7.67 -13.32 -19.52
N VAL A 289 7.33 -14.52 -19.06
CA VAL A 289 7.88 -15.08 -17.83
C VAL A 289 9.27 -15.64 -18.15
N PRO A 290 10.35 -15.21 -17.47
CA PRO A 290 11.67 -15.77 -17.70
C PRO A 290 11.72 -17.27 -17.32
N ALA A 291 12.64 -18.02 -17.96
CA ALA A 291 12.86 -19.41 -17.61
C ALA A 291 13.28 -19.56 -16.13
N GLY A 292 12.80 -20.60 -15.46
CA GLY A 292 13.11 -20.88 -14.05
C GLY A 292 12.20 -20.16 -13.05
N TYR A 293 11.30 -19.29 -13.51
CA TYR A 293 10.30 -18.68 -12.64
C TYR A 293 9.11 -19.61 -12.39
N VAL A 294 8.63 -19.62 -11.15
CA VAL A 294 7.47 -20.41 -10.74
C VAL A 294 6.29 -19.51 -10.41
N THR A 295 5.09 -19.95 -10.73
CA THR A 295 3.87 -19.18 -10.41
C THR A 295 3.72 -19.12 -8.89
N GLN A 296 3.35 -17.95 -8.38
CA GLN A 296 2.90 -17.84 -7.00
C GLN A 296 1.58 -18.60 -6.85
N ALA A 297 1.51 -19.47 -5.84
CA ALA A 297 0.29 -20.22 -5.57
C ALA A 297 -0.82 -19.26 -5.09
N PRO A 298 -2.09 -19.51 -5.47
CA PRO A 298 -3.20 -18.70 -4.97
C PRO A 298 -3.26 -18.77 -3.44
N ALA A 299 -3.59 -17.63 -2.81
CA ALA A 299 -3.76 -17.56 -1.37
C ALA A 299 -4.83 -18.55 -0.90
N ARG A 300 -4.47 -19.38 0.07
CA ARG A 300 -5.40 -20.30 0.76
C ARG A 300 -6.05 -19.57 1.93
N PRO A 301 -7.26 -19.96 2.37
CA PRO A 301 -7.91 -19.33 3.51
C PRO A 301 -7.08 -19.50 4.79
N PRO A 302 -7.19 -18.54 5.74
CA PRO A 302 -6.59 -18.68 7.05
C PRO A 302 -7.06 -19.98 7.73
N ALA A 303 -6.16 -20.68 8.43
CA ALA A 303 -6.57 -21.80 9.28
C ALA A 303 -5.61 -22.04 10.42
N VAL A 304 -6.03 -22.88 11.38
CA VAL A 304 -5.20 -23.31 12.49
C VAL A 304 -4.48 -24.61 12.14
N GLU A 305 -3.18 -24.66 12.41
CA GLU A 305 -2.33 -25.84 12.25
C GLU A 305 -1.78 -26.26 13.61
N ARG A 306 -2.15 -27.46 14.08
CA ARG A 306 -1.68 -27.97 15.38
C ARG A 306 -0.22 -28.41 15.27
N ILE A 307 0.61 -27.94 16.20
CA ILE A 307 2.01 -28.35 16.35
C ILE A 307 2.11 -29.49 17.38
N ALA A 308 1.49 -29.28 18.54
CA ALA A 308 1.43 -30.23 19.64
C ALA A 308 0.17 -29.98 20.50
N ASP A 309 0.01 -30.72 21.59
CA ASP A 309 -1.02 -30.42 22.58
C ASP A 309 -0.75 -29.04 23.21
N GLY A 310 -1.75 -28.16 23.13
CA GLY A 310 -1.63 -26.78 23.60
C GLY A 310 -0.77 -25.87 22.72
N LEU A 311 -0.38 -26.29 21.50
CA LEU A 311 0.47 -25.48 20.63
C LEU A 311 -0.01 -25.53 19.17
N ALA A 312 -0.21 -24.36 18.56
CA ALA A 312 -0.68 -24.25 17.19
C ALA A 312 -0.14 -23.00 16.49
N TYR A 313 -0.14 -23.02 15.16
CA TYR A 313 -0.07 -21.82 14.35
C TYR A 313 -1.47 -21.38 13.91
N VAL A 314 -1.68 -20.07 13.78
CA VAL A 314 -2.70 -19.53 12.88
C VAL A 314 -1.98 -19.10 11.61
N GLU A 315 -2.27 -19.80 10.53
CA GLU A 315 -1.59 -19.71 9.24
C GLU A 315 -2.37 -18.85 8.26
N ARG A 316 -1.66 -18.28 7.28
CA ARG A 316 -2.24 -17.64 6.07
C ARG A 316 -3.20 -16.50 6.39
N LEU A 317 -2.95 -15.79 7.48
CA LEU A 317 -3.58 -14.50 7.74
C LEU A 317 -3.08 -13.49 6.69
N GLY A 318 -3.80 -12.40 6.46
CA GLY A 318 -3.59 -11.49 5.33
C GLY A 318 -2.12 -11.27 4.95
N GLY A 319 -1.78 -11.45 3.67
CA GLY A 319 -0.39 -11.37 3.19
C GLY A 319 0.49 -12.59 3.47
N GLY A 320 -0.06 -13.70 3.96
CA GLY A 320 0.71 -14.91 4.32
C GLY A 320 1.22 -14.93 5.77
N TYR A 321 0.67 -14.05 6.62
CA TYR A 321 1.04 -13.85 8.02
C TYR A 321 0.75 -15.08 8.89
N ARG A 322 1.64 -15.37 9.84
CA ARG A 322 1.55 -16.48 10.79
C ARG A 322 1.65 -15.99 12.22
N MET A 323 0.82 -16.57 13.09
CA MET A 323 0.88 -16.37 14.53
C MET A 323 1.16 -17.69 15.24
N LEU A 324 2.00 -17.67 16.28
CA LEU A 324 2.13 -18.80 17.21
C LEU A 324 1.11 -18.63 18.36
N VAL A 325 0.49 -19.74 18.75
CA VAL A 325 -0.47 -19.82 19.87
C VAL A 325 -0.04 -20.92 20.81
N ALA A 326 0.11 -20.59 22.10
CA ALA A 326 0.45 -21.53 23.15
C ALA A 326 -0.56 -21.45 24.30
N ASP A 327 -1.06 -22.60 24.73
CA ASP A 327 -1.81 -22.75 25.97
C ASP A 327 -0.84 -22.80 27.15
N VAL A 328 -0.81 -21.73 27.94
CA VAL A 328 0.12 -21.57 29.07
C VAL A 328 -0.55 -21.85 30.42
N GLY A 329 -1.67 -22.58 30.44
CA GLY A 329 -2.37 -23.02 31.65
C GLY A 329 -3.37 -21.99 32.20
N GLU A 330 -2.96 -20.73 32.38
CA GLU A 330 -3.86 -19.65 32.83
C GLU A 330 -4.64 -18.97 31.70
N GLY A 331 -4.34 -19.34 30.46
CA GLY A 331 -4.96 -18.87 29.22
C GLY A 331 -4.03 -19.08 28.03
N LEU A 332 -4.30 -18.38 26.94
CA LEU A 332 -3.48 -18.45 25.73
C LEU A 332 -2.49 -17.29 25.67
N LEU A 333 -1.27 -17.60 25.24
CA LEU A 333 -0.27 -16.66 24.77
C LEU A 333 -0.25 -16.73 23.24
N VAL A 334 -0.39 -15.58 22.58
CA VAL A 334 -0.29 -15.46 21.13
C VAL A 334 0.88 -14.56 20.76
N VAL A 335 1.47 -14.77 19.59
CA VAL A 335 2.62 -13.99 19.11
C VAL A 335 2.20 -13.10 17.94
N ASP A 336 2.49 -11.81 18.10
CA ASP A 336 2.16 -10.65 17.28
C ASP A 336 0.66 -10.33 17.09
N ALA A 337 0.40 -9.16 16.51
CA ALA A 337 -0.91 -8.71 16.10
C ALA A 337 -0.90 -8.35 14.60
N PRO A 338 -1.59 -9.11 13.73
CA PRO A 338 -1.57 -8.91 12.29
C PRO A 338 -1.87 -7.48 11.83
N VAL A 339 -1.52 -7.18 10.58
CA VAL A 339 -1.53 -5.85 9.92
C VAL A 339 -2.81 -5.01 10.09
N SER A 340 -3.96 -5.60 10.41
CA SER A 340 -5.20 -4.86 10.65
C SER A 340 -6.10 -5.53 11.67
N ALA A 341 -6.97 -4.72 12.28
CA ALA A 341 -7.98 -5.22 13.21
C ALA A 341 -8.89 -6.29 12.58
N ASP A 342 -9.15 -6.23 11.27
CA ASP A 342 -10.02 -7.17 10.56
C ASP A 342 -9.36 -8.55 10.41
N VAL A 343 -8.08 -8.55 10.04
CA VAL A 343 -7.27 -9.77 9.97
C VAL A 343 -7.13 -10.36 11.37
N THR A 344 -6.89 -9.52 12.38
CA THR A 344 -6.75 -9.97 13.78
C THR A 344 -8.05 -10.51 14.36
N ARG A 345 -9.22 -9.92 14.05
CA ARG A 345 -10.52 -10.50 14.45
C ARG A 345 -10.76 -11.87 13.82
N THR A 346 -10.29 -12.08 12.59
CA THR A 346 -10.30 -13.40 11.96
C THR A 346 -9.39 -14.38 12.71
N ALA A 347 -8.18 -13.96 13.09
CA ALA A 347 -7.28 -14.77 13.89
C ALA A 347 -7.89 -15.13 15.26
N ILE A 348 -8.44 -14.16 15.99
CA ILE A 348 -9.10 -14.36 17.29
C ILE A 348 -10.20 -15.41 17.18
N ARG A 349 -11.09 -15.30 16.19
CA ARG A 349 -12.16 -16.28 15.97
C ARG A 349 -11.60 -17.69 15.78
N LEU A 350 -10.59 -17.85 14.92
CA LEU A 350 -9.96 -19.15 14.67
C LEU A 350 -9.29 -19.72 15.93
N ILE A 351 -8.69 -18.86 16.76
CA ILE A 351 -8.10 -19.25 18.04
C ILE A 351 -9.17 -19.72 19.02
N GLU A 352 -10.28 -18.98 19.14
CA GLU A 352 -11.39 -19.34 20.03
C GLU A 352 -12.07 -20.66 19.61
N GLU A 353 -12.17 -20.91 18.30
CA GLU A 353 -12.66 -22.18 17.75
C GLU A 353 -11.71 -23.35 18.06
N ALA A 354 -10.40 -23.14 17.95
CA ALA A 354 -9.40 -24.18 18.19
C ALA A 354 -9.11 -24.43 19.68
N PHE A 355 -9.33 -23.44 20.54
CA PHE A 355 -9.08 -23.49 21.98
C PHE A 355 -10.32 -23.06 22.78
N PRO A 356 -11.42 -23.85 22.73
CA PRO A 356 -12.70 -23.44 23.29
C PRO A 356 -12.61 -23.19 24.80
N GLY A 357 -13.14 -22.04 25.23
CA GLY A 357 -13.17 -21.62 26.63
C GLY A 357 -11.84 -21.14 27.21
N ARG A 358 -10.76 -21.08 26.42
CA ARG A 358 -9.46 -20.58 26.85
C ARG A 358 -9.33 -19.09 26.50
N PRO A 359 -9.21 -18.17 27.47
CA PRO A 359 -9.09 -16.74 27.17
C PRO A 359 -7.70 -16.41 26.62
N ILE A 360 -7.61 -15.49 25.66
CA ILE A 360 -6.34 -14.91 25.22
C ILE A 360 -5.85 -13.96 26.32
N ARG A 361 -4.82 -14.39 27.06
CA ARG A 361 -4.28 -13.66 28.22
C ARG A 361 -3.09 -12.79 27.86
N TYR A 362 -2.26 -13.24 26.93
CA TYR A 362 -1.02 -12.58 26.56
C TYR A 362 -0.90 -12.42 25.05
N VAL A 363 -0.40 -11.26 24.62
CA VAL A 363 0.05 -11.02 23.24
C VAL A 363 1.51 -10.59 23.28
N VAL A 364 2.41 -11.42 22.77
CA VAL A 364 3.83 -11.09 22.63
C VAL A 364 4.01 -10.33 21.34
N ILE A 365 4.32 -9.05 21.42
CA ILE A 365 4.74 -8.26 20.27
C ILE A 365 6.24 -8.48 20.08
N THR A 366 6.61 -9.18 19.01
CA THR A 366 8.00 -9.44 18.65
C THR A 366 8.72 -8.12 18.42
N HIS A 367 8.11 -7.18 17.70
CA HIS A 367 8.65 -5.83 17.53
C HIS A 367 7.61 -4.83 17.05
N HIS A 368 8.00 -3.56 16.97
CA HIS A 368 7.10 -2.42 16.82
C HIS A 368 6.65 -2.12 15.38
N HIS A 369 7.03 -2.92 14.38
CA HIS A 369 6.65 -2.63 12.99
C HIS A 369 5.14 -2.77 12.78
N ALA A 370 4.56 -1.93 11.91
CA ALA A 370 3.11 -1.78 11.77
C ALA A 370 2.37 -3.09 11.47
N ASP A 371 2.98 -3.99 10.71
CA ASP A 371 2.42 -5.29 10.37
C ASP A 371 2.40 -6.28 11.55
N HIS A 372 3.15 -6.00 12.63
CA HIS A 372 3.17 -6.75 13.88
C HIS A 372 2.29 -6.15 14.98
N ILE A 373 1.78 -4.93 14.78
CA ILE A 373 0.99 -4.20 15.78
C ILE A 373 -0.35 -3.67 15.25
N GLY A 374 -0.64 -3.85 13.96
CA GLY A 374 -1.78 -3.22 13.28
C GLY A 374 -3.14 -3.60 13.87
N GLY A 375 -3.24 -4.80 14.44
CA GLY A 375 -4.43 -5.30 15.11
C GLY A 375 -4.36 -5.32 16.64
N LEU A 376 -3.39 -4.62 17.25
CA LEU A 376 -3.18 -4.64 18.71
C LEU A 376 -4.45 -4.28 19.50
N ALA A 377 -5.23 -3.32 18.98
CA ALA A 377 -6.47 -2.88 19.62
C ALA A 377 -7.51 -4.00 19.78
N ALA A 378 -7.53 -4.97 18.87
CA ALA A 378 -8.46 -6.10 18.95
C ALA A 378 -8.12 -7.01 20.15
N PHE A 379 -6.84 -7.27 20.41
CA PHE A 379 -6.43 -8.03 21.58
C PHE A 379 -6.54 -7.24 22.88
N ALA A 380 -6.21 -5.94 22.84
CA ALA A 380 -6.39 -5.06 23.99
C ALA A 380 -7.86 -5.03 24.45
N ALA A 381 -8.82 -5.04 23.50
CA ALA A 381 -10.25 -5.10 23.80
C ALA A 381 -10.69 -6.39 24.50
N LEU A 382 -9.94 -7.49 24.35
CA LEU A 382 -10.15 -8.74 25.11
C LEU A 382 -9.56 -8.69 26.53
N GLY A 383 -8.87 -7.60 26.89
CA GLY A 383 -8.17 -7.47 28.16
C GLY A 383 -6.84 -8.22 28.22
N ALA A 384 -6.28 -8.61 27.07
CA ALA A 384 -4.98 -9.27 27.01
C ALA A 384 -3.84 -8.34 27.48
N THR A 385 -2.86 -8.91 28.16
CA THR A 385 -1.61 -8.22 28.52
C THR A 385 -0.67 -8.28 27.33
N VAL A 386 -0.24 -7.11 26.86
CA VAL A 386 0.72 -6.94 25.78
C VAL A 386 2.12 -7.06 26.37
N LEU A 387 2.87 -8.07 25.95
CA LEU A 387 4.28 -8.26 26.28
C LEU A 387 5.12 -7.64 25.17
N SER A 388 6.06 -6.77 25.52
CA SER A 388 6.94 -6.10 24.53
C SER A 388 8.35 -5.89 25.07
N ALA A 389 9.31 -5.65 24.18
CA ALA A 389 10.67 -5.28 24.58
C ALA A 389 10.71 -3.85 25.14
N PRO A 390 11.60 -3.54 26.10
CA PRO A 390 11.76 -2.22 26.69
C PRO A 390 11.93 -1.10 25.64
N GLY A 391 11.26 0.03 25.87
CA GLY A 391 11.34 1.21 25.01
C GLY A 391 10.29 1.26 23.89
N SER A 392 9.44 0.23 23.77
CA SER A 392 8.36 0.17 22.77
C SER A 392 7.01 0.67 23.29
N GLU A 393 6.84 0.83 24.60
CA GLU A 393 5.54 1.04 25.25
C GLU A 393 4.82 2.28 24.72
N ASP A 394 5.52 3.42 24.67
CA ASP A 394 4.94 4.67 24.21
C ASP A 394 4.55 4.59 22.73
N TYR A 395 5.36 3.92 21.91
CA TYR A 395 5.06 3.71 20.50
C TYR A 395 3.80 2.87 20.32
N LEU A 396 3.72 1.73 21.01
CA LEU A 396 2.54 0.85 20.97
C LEU A 396 1.28 1.57 21.46
N ARG A 397 1.36 2.36 22.53
CA ARG A 397 0.23 3.18 23.02
C ARG A 397 -0.22 4.20 21.98
N ARG A 398 0.72 4.93 21.36
CA ARG A 398 0.42 5.92 20.31
C ARG A 398 -0.23 5.25 19.10
N MET A 399 0.37 4.19 18.56
CA MET A 399 -0.13 3.48 17.38
C MET A 399 -1.47 2.78 17.61
N ASN A 400 -1.73 2.31 18.82
CA ASN A 400 -3.03 1.78 19.19
C ASN A 400 -4.11 2.87 19.30
N ALA A 401 -3.72 4.11 19.64
CA ALA A 401 -4.63 5.24 19.81
C ALA A 401 -4.92 6.02 18.52
N VAL A 402 -4.23 5.75 17.40
CA VAL A 402 -4.47 6.49 16.15
C VAL A 402 -5.92 6.29 15.65
N PRO A 403 -6.61 7.38 15.24
CA PRO A 403 -7.98 7.29 14.73
C PRO A 403 -8.07 6.40 13.49
N ARG A 404 -9.18 5.66 13.37
CA ARG A 404 -9.54 4.82 12.20
C ARG A 404 -11.02 5.02 11.90
N THR A 405 -11.34 6.20 11.39
CA THR A 405 -12.71 6.70 11.19
C THR A 405 -13.14 6.70 9.72
N ILE A 406 -12.21 6.62 8.77
CA ILE A 406 -12.53 6.51 7.35
C ILE A 406 -13.26 5.17 7.09
N GLY A 407 -14.37 5.23 6.37
CA GLY A 407 -15.21 4.07 6.05
C GLY A 407 -16.26 3.70 7.11
N VAL A 408 -16.28 4.37 8.27
CA VAL A 408 -17.26 4.12 9.35
C VAL A 408 -18.15 5.34 9.66
N VAL A 409 -18.35 6.21 8.67
CA VAL A 409 -19.22 7.39 8.78
C VAL A 409 -20.62 6.97 9.23
N GLY A 410 -21.09 7.53 10.35
CA GLY A 410 -22.39 7.20 10.95
C GLY A 410 -22.34 6.14 12.07
N ALA A 411 -21.20 5.49 12.28
CA ALA A 411 -20.95 4.68 13.46
C ALA A 411 -20.19 5.50 14.51
N ARG A 412 -20.53 5.33 15.79
CA ARG A 412 -19.69 5.83 16.88
C ARG A 412 -18.44 4.95 16.91
N PRO A 413 -17.22 5.49 16.69
CA PRO A 413 -16.01 4.69 16.81
C PRO A 413 -15.93 4.14 18.25
N PRO A 414 -15.51 2.88 18.44
CA PRO A 414 -15.32 2.33 19.78
C PRO A 414 -14.32 3.21 20.55
N ALA A 415 -14.52 3.32 21.85
CA ALA A 415 -13.59 4.07 22.70
C ALA A 415 -12.18 3.45 22.56
N PRO A 416 -11.12 4.27 22.43
CA PRO A 416 -9.76 3.75 22.37
C PRO A 416 -9.46 2.89 23.61
N VAL A 417 -9.14 1.62 23.39
CA VAL A 417 -8.75 0.73 24.48
C VAL A 417 -7.30 0.97 24.79
N VAL A 418 -6.98 1.46 25.99
CA VAL A 418 -5.58 1.62 26.41
C VAL A 418 -4.99 0.22 26.67
N PRO A 419 -3.98 -0.23 25.91
CA PRO A 419 -3.43 -1.57 26.10
C PRO A 419 -2.73 -1.67 27.47
N ARG A 420 -2.91 -2.78 28.16
CA ARG A 420 -2.07 -3.14 29.31
C ARG A 420 -0.75 -3.65 28.76
N ILE A 421 0.31 -2.86 28.87
CA ILE A 421 1.64 -3.22 28.37
C ILE A 421 2.52 -3.57 29.57
N GLU A 422 3.16 -4.73 29.50
CA GLU A 422 4.25 -5.18 30.37
C GLU A 422 5.50 -5.33 29.51
N THR A 423 6.62 -4.76 29.96
CA THR A 423 7.91 -4.96 29.30
C THR A 423 8.69 -6.10 29.92
N LEU A 424 9.34 -6.86 29.05
CA LEU A 424 10.10 -8.03 29.42
C LEU A 424 11.57 -7.79 29.10
N THR A 425 12.41 -7.86 30.13
CA THR A 425 13.87 -7.87 30.00
C THR A 425 14.38 -9.27 30.29
N GLY A 426 15.35 -9.74 29.51
CA GLY A 426 15.96 -11.07 29.71
C GLY A 426 15.07 -12.19 29.20
N ARG A 427 14.63 -13.10 30.08
CA ARG A 427 13.87 -14.30 29.70
C ARG A 427 12.81 -14.62 30.75
N ARG A 428 11.59 -14.93 30.30
CA ARG A 428 10.50 -15.42 31.16
C ARG A 428 9.82 -16.63 30.54
N THR A 429 9.60 -17.67 31.34
CA THR A 429 8.84 -18.86 30.96
C THR A 429 7.37 -18.69 31.30
N PHE A 430 6.50 -19.10 30.38
CA PHE A 430 5.05 -19.16 30.55
C PHE A 430 4.58 -20.60 30.36
N GLY A 431 3.68 -21.07 31.22
CA GLY A 431 3.16 -22.43 31.19
C GLY A 431 4.15 -23.49 31.68
N SER A 432 3.85 -24.75 31.37
CA SER A 432 4.67 -25.92 31.74
C SER A 432 4.45 -27.06 30.73
N GLY A 433 5.32 -28.07 30.74
CA GLY A 433 5.18 -29.25 29.86
C GLY A 433 5.38 -28.94 28.38
N ALA A 434 4.59 -29.59 27.52
CA ALA A 434 4.78 -29.53 26.06
C ALA A 434 4.46 -28.17 25.43
N SER A 435 3.60 -27.36 26.05
CA SER A 435 3.24 -26.02 25.58
C SER A 435 3.97 -24.89 26.31
N ALA A 436 4.95 -25.20 27.16
CA ALA A 436 5.77 -24.19 27.81
C ALA A 436 6.53 -23.36 26.78
N VAL A 437 6.49 -22.04 26.92
CA VAL A 437 7.19 -21.11 26.04
C VAL A 437 8.08 -20.17 26.84
N GLU A 438 9.25 -19.85 26.30
CA GLU A 438 10.17 -18.84 26.82
C GLU A 438 10.07 -17.60 25.94
N VAL A 439 9.64 -16.47 26.52
CA VAL A 439 9.70 -15.17 25.85
C VAL A 439 11.04 -14.53 26.21
N ILE A 440 11.81 -14.15 25.21
CA ILE A 440 13.19 -13.71 25.33
C ILE A 440 13.33 -12.32 24.73
N ASP A 441 13.93 -11.40 25.48
CA ASP A 441 14.43 -10.12 24.97
C ASP A 441 15.71 -10.35 24.18
N VAL A 442 15.60 -10.26 22.86
CA VAL A 442 16.68 -10.58 21.91
C VAL A 442 17.31 -9.35 21.28
N GLY A 443 16.81 -8.15 21.61
CA GLY A 443 17.33 -6.90 21.10
C GLY A 443 18.71 -6.52 21.67
N PRO A 444 19.36 -5.51 21.06
CA PRO A 444 19.02 -4.90 19.77
C PRO A 444 19.47 -5.75 18.57
N THR A 445 18.74 -5.66 17.45
CA THR A 445 19.11 -6.30 16.18
C THR A 445 19.29 -5.25 15.06
N SER A 446 19.73 -5.71 13.90
CA SER A 446 19.80 -4.95 12.66
C SER A 446 18.42 -4.70 12.04
N HIS A 447 17.40 -5.47 12.40
CA HIS A 447 16.02 -5.29 11.94
C HIS A 447 15.25 -4.30 12.82
N ALA A 448 15.25 -4.51 14.14
CA ALA A 448 14.65 -3.61 15.12
C ALA A 448 15.47 -3.60 16.42
N ALA A 449 15.57 -2.43 17.07
CA ALA A 449 16.36 -2.27 18.29
C ALA A 449 15.68 -2.85 19.54
N ALA A 450 14.34 -2.93 19.55
CA ALA A 450 13.56 -3.54 20.61
C ALA A 450 12.85 -4.75 20.01
N MET A 451 13.27 -5.96 20.39
CA MET A 451 12.79 -7.21 19.81
C MET A 451 12.64 -8.31 20.86
N LEU A 452 11.51 -9.01 20.82
CA LEU A 452 11.27 -10.26 21.54
C LEU A 452 11.25 -11.44 20.57
N ALA A 453 11.65 -12.61 21.05
CA ALA A 453 11.44 -13.90 20.39
C ALA A 453 10.75 -14.88 21.36
N VAL A 454 10.09 -15.90 20.81
CA VAL A 454 9.43 -16.94 21.59
C VAL A 454 10.05 -18.29 21.27
N TYR A 455 10.64 -18.94 22.27
CA TYR A 455 11.24 -20.27 22.15
C TYR A 455 10.34 -21.32 22.81
N VAL A 456 10.14 -22.45 22.14
CA VAL A 456 9.35 -23.59 22.64
C VAL A 456 10.30 -24.79 22.82
N PRO A 457 10.81 -25.04 24.04
CA PRO A 457 11.85 -26.03 24.26
C PRO A 457 11.46 -27.45 23.84
N SER A 458 10.22 -27.84 24.11
CA SER A 458 9.70 -29.19 23.80
C SER A 458 9.70 -29.50 22.29
N GLN A 459 9.64 -28.47 21.45
CA GLN A 459 9.60 -28.56 19.99
C GLN A 459 10.92 -28.13 19.34
N GLN A 460 11.92 -27.72 20.14
CA GLN A 460 13.16 -27.11 19.64
C GLN A 460 12.85 -25.99 18.62
N LEU A 461 11.79 -25.21 18.87
CA LEU A 461 11.23 -24.23 17.95
C LEU A 461 11.53 -22.82 18.43
N LEU A 462 12.14 -21.99 17.59
CA LEU A 462 12.33 -20.56 17.84
C LEU A 462 11.46 -19.74 16.89
N PHE A 463 10.43 -19.08 17.41
CA PHE A 463 9.63 -18.10 16.68
C PHE A 463 10.25 -16.71 16.83
N GLN A 464 10.84 -16.20 15.75
CA GLN A 464 11.86 -15.14 15.81
C GLN A 464 11.39 -13.75 15.33
N GLY A 465 10.15 -13.63 14.85
CA GLY A 465 9.70 -12.44 14.13
C GLY A 465 10.24 -12.43 12.69
N ASP A 466 11.15 -11.50 12.41
CA ASP A 466 11.58 -11.11 11.05
C ASP A 466 13.10 -11.22 10.78
N LEU A 467 13.83 -11.92 11.63
CA LEU A 467 15.26 -12.22 11.50
C LEU A 467 15.62 -13.35 10.51
N LEU A 468 14.65 -14.17 10.10
CA LEU A 468 14.84 -15.13 9.01
C LEU A 468 13.52 -15.32 8.25
N ARG A 469 13.59 -15.26 6.92
CA ARG A 469 12.44 -15.50 6.04
C ARG A 469 12.76 -16.59 5.02
N ILE A 470 11.87 -17.56 4.94
CA ILE A 470 11.82 -18.57 3.87
C ILE A 470 10.58 -18.27 3.03
N ASN A 471 10.74 -18.20 1.72
CA ASN A 471 9.60 -17.89 0.85
C ASN A 471 8.58 -19.04 0.80
N GLU A 472 7.36 -18.71 0.39
CA GLU A 472 6.21 -19.63 0.33
C GLU A 472 6.42 -20.81 -0.65
N HIS A 473 7.34 -20.65 -1.58
CA HIS A 473 7.76 -21.64 -2.57
C HIS A 473 9.10 -22.31 -2.22
N GLY A 474 9.60 -22.08 -1.01
CA GLY A 474 10.94 -22.47 -0.58
C GLY A 474 12.01 -21.46 -0.98
N GLY A 475 13.19 -21.61 -0.38
CA GLY A 475 14.34 -20.72 -0.62
C GLY A 475 14.50 -19.65 0.45
N VAL A 476 15.74 -19.49 0.89
CA VAL A 476 16.13 -18.53 1.91
C VAL A 476 16.23 -17.13 1.31
N VAL A 477 15.50 -16.19 1.90
CA VAL A 477 15.58 -14.78 1.53
C VAL A 477 16.94 -14.21 1.91
N HIS A 478 17.54 -13.44 1.00
CA HIS A 478 18.84 -12.84 1.24
C HIS A 478 18.73 -11.64 2.19
N ALA A 479 19.10 -11.86 3.46
CA ALA A 479 19.17 -10.83 4.50
C ALA A 479 20.29 -11.16 5.50
N PRO A 480 21.56 -10.91 5.12
CA PRO A 480 22.71 -11.42 5.86
C PRO A 480 22.84 -10.86 7.28
N ALA A 481 22.45 -9.59 7.51
CA ALA A 481 22.51 -8.99 8.83
C ALA A 481 21.47 -9.61 9.78
N ALA A 482 20.21 -9.75 9.32
CA ALA A 482 19.15 -10.42 10.06
C ALA A 482 19.50 -11.88 10.42
N ALA A 483 20.02 -12.65 9.45
CA ALA A 483 20.46 -14.03 9.67
C ALA A 483 21.61 -14.11 10.68
N SER A 484 22.60 -13.19 10.60
CA SER A 484 23.70 -13.12 11.56
C SER A 484 23.22 -12.80 12.97
N ASP A 485 22.25 -11.91 13.12
CA ASP A 485 21.66 -11.61 14.42
C ASP A 485 20.97 -12.84 15.01
N LEU A 486 20.21 -13.58 14.20
CA LEU A 486 19.52 -14.80 14.65
C LEU A 486 20.50 -15.87 15.14
N ASP A 487 21.57 -16.13 14.40
CA ASP A 487 22.63 -17.07 14.82
C ASP A 487 23.32 -16.60 16.12
N GLY A 488 23.59 -15.30 16.23
CA GLY A 488 24.10 -14.69 17.46
C GLY A 488 23.17 -14.88 18.66
N ILE A 489 21.86 -14.71 18.46
CA ILE A 489 20.81 -14.90 19.48
C ILE A 489 20.79 -16.36 19.94
N ILE A 490 20.75 -17.31 19.01
CA ILE A 490 20.74 -18.76 19.33
C ILE A 490 21.95 -19.13 20.20
N ARG A 491 23.15 -18.62 19.84
CA ARG A 491 24.38 -18.87 20.61
C ARG A 491 24.38 -18.16 21.97
N ARG A 492 24.02 -16.88 22.01
CA ARG A 492 23.99 -16.05 23.24
C ARG A 492 23.09 -16.68 24.29
N PHE A 493 21.94 -17.19 23.86
CA PHE A 493 20.93 -17.76 24.74
C PHE A 493 20.99 -19.29 24.89
N ARG A 494 21.95 -19.93 24.22
CA ARG A 494 22.20 -21.39 24.23
C ARG A 494 20.93 -22.18 23.92
N LEU A 495 20.23 -21.77 22.87
CA LEU A 495 18.97 -22.39 22.46
C LEU A 495 19.25 -23.64 21.62
N ASP A 496 18.54 -24.72 21.91
CA ASP A 496 18.59 -25.96 21.12
C ASP A 496 17.52 -25.88 20.03
N VAL A 497 17.89 -25.30 18.89
CA VAL A 497 16.95 -24.96 17.81
C VAL A 497 17.08 -25.95 16.66
N ARG A 498 15.97 -26.60 16.34
CA ARG A 498 15.80 -27.42 15.13
C ARG A 498 14.91 -26.72 14.11
N SER A 499 13.84 -26.10 14.59
CA SER A 499 12.81 -25.44 13.77
C SER A 499 12.80 -23.94 14.02
N ILE A 500 12.62 -23.15 12.97
CA ILE A 500 12.56 -21.70 13.05
C ILE A 500 11.18 -21.25 12.56
N GLY A 501 10.37 -20.75 13.48
CA GLY A 501 9.08 -20.16 13.18
C GLY A 501 9.23 -18.74 12.67
N ALA A 502 8.47 -18.37 11.64
CA ALA A 502 8.48 -17.04 11.06
C ALA A 502 7.07 -16.46 10.98
N VAL A 503 6.97 -15.13 11.13
CA VAL A 503 5.74 -14.38 10.92
C VAL A 503 5.38 -14.33 9.44
N HIS A 504 6.39 -14.10 8.59
CA HIS A 504 6.25 -14.02 7.14
C HIS A 504 6.90 -15.21 6.44
N GLY A 505 6.26 -15.70 5.38
CA GLY A 505 6.73 -16.84 4.61
C GLY A 505 6.40 -18.19 5.26
N ILE A 506 7.24 -19.20 5.07
CA ILE A 506 7.11 -20.52 5.72
C ILE A 506 8.11 -20.68 6.85
N ASN A 507 7.86 -21.65 7.72
CA ASN A 507 8.83 -22.04 8.74
C ASN A 507 10.11 -22.58 8.09
N GLY A 508 11.24 -22.23 8.68
CA GLY A 508 12.56 -22.72 8.30
C GLY A 508 13.16 -23.68 9.33
N THR A 509 14.42 -24.01 9.11
CA THR A 509 15.22 -24.90 9.95
C THR A 509 16.57 -24.27 10.28
N ILE A 510 17.31 -24.89 11.20
CA ILE A 510 18.69 -24.48 11.47
C ILE A 510 19.60 -24.60 10.23
N ASP A 511 19.31 -25.52 9.31
CA ASP A 511 20.06 -25.68 8.07
C ASP A 511 19.78 -24.55 7.08
N ASP A 512 18.53 -24.05 7.03
CA ASP A 512 18.20 -22.85 6.26
C ASP A 512 18.94 -21.62 6.77
N LEU A 513 19.07 -21.48 8.10
CA LEU A 513 19.87 -20.41 8.70
C LEU A 513 21.35 -20.54 8.32
N ARG A 514 21.92 -21.75 8.38
CA ARG A 514 23.31 -21.99 7.95
C ARG A 514 23.51 -21.63 6.48
N ALA A 515 22.59 -22.05 5.61
CA ALA A 515 22.62 -21.70 4.19
C ALA A 515 22.54 -20.17 3.97
N ALA A 516 21.75 -19.46 4.78
CA ALA A 516 21.69 -18.00 4.76
C ALA A 516 23.07 -17.36 5.04
N LEU A 517 23.77 -17.87 6.06
CA LEU A 517 25.08 -17.39 6.51
C LEU A 517 26.20 -17.76 5.53
N GLU A 518 26.16 -18.95 4.93
CA GLU A 518 27.12 -19.38 3.91
C GLU A 518 27.03 -18.50 2.67
N ARG A 519 25.80 -18.27 2.18
CA ARG A 519 25.54 -17.36 1.07
C ARG A 519 26.02 -15.94 1.37
N ALA A 520 25.82 -15.46 2.60
CA ALA A 520 26.33 -14.15 3.04
C ALA A 520 27.86 -14.05 2.99
N ALA A 521 28.56 -15.16 3.22
CA ALA A 521 30.01 -15.25 3.16
C ALA A 521 30.57 -15.49 1.74
N GLY A 522 29.70 -15.58 0.73
CA GLY A 522 30.08 -15.90 -0.65
C GLY A 522 30.59 -17.34 -0.82
N ARG A 523 30.15 -18.26 0.04
CA ARG A 523 30.54 -19.67 0.03
C ARG A 523 29.43 -20.55 -0.55
#